data_AF-A0A1Y5H1J5-F1
#
_entry.id   AF-A0A1Y5H1J5-F1
#
_cell.length_a   1.000
_cell.length_b   1.000
_cell.length_c   1.000
_cell.angle_alpha   90.00
_cell.angle_beta   90.00
_cell.angle_gamma   90.00
#
_symmetry.space_group_name_H-M   'P 1'
#
loop_
_entity.id
_entity.type
_entity.pdbx_description
1 polymer ?
#
loop_
_entity_poly.entity_id
_entity_poly.type
_entity_poly.pdbx_seq_one_letter_code
_entity_poly.pdbx_strand_id
1 'polypeptide(L)'
;MKNQNGFTLIELLLVVAILSVLASIALPSYIHYSDKAKFATVISAAAPAKTSIDICIQANSLPDCSKLNVNSKWAQNEFISTITISGTSSKIVVKTTPENIGNISNLDTYILTGIVDSNNSILWNDDSSGCKISKLC
;
A
#
# COMPACT_ATOMS: atom_id res chain seq x y z
N MET A 1 46.19 4.35 -40.82
CA MET A 1 45.37 5.26 -39.99
C MET A 1 43.96 4.70 -40.00
N LYS A 2 43.40 4.29 -38.86
CA LYS A 2 42.06 3.68 -38.80
C LYS A 2 41.01 4.78 -38.98
N ASN A 3 40.11 4.62 -39.95
CA ASN A 3 39.01 5.53 -40.20
C ASN A 3 38.03 5.44 -39.02
N GLN A 4 38.08 6.42 -38.12
CA GLN A 4 37.13 6.54 -37.01
C GLN A 4 35.82 7.08 -37.59
N ASN A 5 34.90 6.19 -37.96
CA ASN A 5 33.56 6.59 -38.37
C ASN A 5 32.80 7.05 -37.12
N GLY A 6 32.81 8.35 -36.85
CA GLY A 6 32.02 8.95 -35.79
C GLY A 6 30.52 8.93 -36.13
N PHE A 7 29.68 8.93 -35.09
CA PHE A 7 28.24 9.11 -35.23
C PHE A 7 27.92 10.48 -35.83
N THR A 8 26.92 10.52 -36.72
CA THR A 8 26.45 11.77 -37.30
C THR A 8 25.54 12.53 -36.32
N LEU A 9 25.54 13.86 -36.38
CA LEU A 9 24.63 14.70 -35.60
C LEU A 9 23.15 14.37 -35.90
N ILE A 10 22.85 13.96 -37.14
CA ILE A 10 21.49 13.59 -37.54
C ILE A 10 21.05 12.26 -36.94
N GLU A 11 21.94 11.28 -36.81
CA GLU A 11 21.64 10.02 -36.10
C GLU A 11 21.33 10.27 -34.63
N LEU A 12 22.12 11.11 -33.97
CA LEU A 12 21.88 11.42 -32.56
C LEU A 12 20.55 12.16 -32.36
N LEU A 13 20.21 13.09 -33.27
CA LEU A 13 18.98 13.86 -33.21
C LEU A 13 17.73 12.99 -33.42
N LEU A 14 17.77 12.04 -34.37
CA LEU A 14 16.69 11.09 -34.57
C LEU A 14 16.50 10.18 -33.35
N VAL A 15 17.59 9.69 -32.75
CA VAL A 15 17.53 8.83 -31.57
C VAL A 15 16.88 9.56 -30.39
N VAL A 16 17.27 10.81 -30.12
CA VAL A 16 16.66 11.62 -29.06
C VAL A 16 15.18 11.88 -29.34
N ALA A 17 14.80 12.13 -30.60
CA ALA A 17 13.41 12.32 -30.99
C ALA A 17 12.56 11.08 -30.66
N ILE A 18 13.02 9.88 -31.00
CA ILE A 18 12.31 8.62 -30.71
C ILE A 18 12.26 8.35 -29.20
N LEU A 19 13.38 8.57 -28.49
CA LEU A 19 13.45 8.39 -27.03
C LEU A 19 12.46 9.31 -26.29
N SER A 20 12.26 10.55 -26.76
CA SER A 20 11.32 11.48 -26.12
C SER A 20 9.86 10.99 -26.19
N VAL A 21 9.45 10.41 -27.33
CA VAL A 21 8.10 9.85 -27.49
C VAL A 21 7.90 8.62 -26.61
N LEU A 22 8.88 7.70 -26.59
CA LEU A 22 8.82 6.50 -25.75
C LEU A 22 8.79 6.86 -24.25
N ALA A 23 9.61 7.82 -23.83
CA ALA A 23 9.65 8.28 -22.45
C ALA A 23 8.32 8.88 -21.99
N SER A 24 7.64 9.66 -22.84
CA SER A 24 6.35 10.27 -22.51
C SER A 24 5.26 9.24 -22.15
N ILE A 25 5.30 8.06 -22.78
CA ILE A 25 4.33 6.99 -22.54
C ILE A 25 4.77 6.10 -21.36
N ALA A 26 6.07 5.84 -21.23
CA ALA A 26 6.61 4.91 -20.24
C ALA A 26 6.70 5.52 -18.83
N LEU A 27 7.04 6.80 -18.70
CA LEU A 27 7.28 7.45 -17.40
C LEU A 27 6.07 7.43 -16.45
N PRO A 28 4.83 7.77 -16.88
CA PRO A 28 3.67 7.73 -15.98
C PRO A 28 3.40 6.32 -15.43
N SER A 29 3.57 5.31 -16.29
CA SER A 29 3.39 3.90 -15.94
C SER A 29 4.45 3.44 -14.92
N TYR A 30 5.71 3.81 -15.15
CA TYR A 30 6.81 3.48 -14.22
C TYR A 30 6.60 4.09 -12.83
N ILE A 31 6.17 5.34 -12.76
CA ILE A 31 5.89 6.02 -11.48
C ILE A 31 4.75 5.30 -10.74
N HIS A 32 3.66 4.96 -11.44
CA HIS A 32 2.54 4.23 -10.84
C HIS A 32 2.97 2.84 -10.31
N TYR A 33 3.82 2.10 -11.03
CA TYR A 33 4.34 0.82 -10.53
C TYR A 33 5.25 0.98 -9.32
N SER A 34 6.08 2.03 -9.29
CA SER A 34 6.90 2.36 -8.13
C SER A 34 6.03 2.68 -6.92
N ASP A 35 4.98 3.46 -7.09
CA ASP A 35 4.04 3.81 -6.03
C ASP A 35 3.28 2.57 -5.53
N LYS A 36 2.85 1.67 -6.44
CA LYS A 36 2.24 0.39 -6.06
C LYS A 36 3.18 -0.51 -5.26
N ALA A 37 4.47 -0.54 -5.61
CA ALA A 37 5.49 -1.30 -4.88
C ALA A 37 5.72 -0.74 -3.47
N LYS A 38 5.76 0.59 -3.31
CA LYS A 38 5.80 1.22 -1.98
C LYS A 38 4.54 0.91 -1.19
N PHE A 39 3.37 1.00 -1.83
CA PHE A 39 2.09 0.74 -1.18
C PHE A 39 1.92 -0.72 -0.72
N ALA A 40 2.58 -1.68 -1.37
CA ALA A 40 2.60 -3.07 -0.90
C ALA A 40 3.15 -3.21 0.54
N THR A 41 4.04 -2.29 0.97
CA THR A 41 4.53 -2.26 2.36
C THR A 41 3.46 -1.78 3.35
N VAL A 42 2.57 -0.89 2.91
CA VAL A 42 1.43 -0.39 3.69
C VAL A 42 0.41 -1.52 3.88
N ILE A 43 0.16 -2.31 2.84
CA ILE A 43 -0.71 -3.48 2.90
C ILE A 43 -0.13 -4.54 3.85
N SER A 44 1.16 -4.86 3.72
CA SER A 44 1.79 -5.90 4.55
C SER A 44 1.87 -5.53 6.03
N ALA A 45 1.97 -4.24 6.35
CA ALA A 45 1.99 -3.77 7.73
C ALA A 45 0.66 -3.94 8.47
N ALA A 46 -0.46 -4.12 7.76
CA ALA A 46 -1.73 -4.47 8.38
C ALA A 46 -1.81 -5.95 8.82
N ALA A 47 -0.96 -6.82 8.27
CA ALA A 47 -0.95 -8.25 8.59
C ALA A 47 -0.77 -8.57 10.08
N PRO A 48 0.22 -8.01 10.82
CA PRO A 48 0.37 -8.30 12.24
C PRO A 48 -0.82 -7.82 13.08
N ALA A 49 -1.43 -6.69 12.71
CA ALA A 49 -2.64 -6.19 13.37
C ALA A 49 -3.80 -7.18 13.16
N LYS A 50 -4.03 -7.63 11.92
CA LYS A 50 -5.02 -8.67 11.60
C LYS A 50 -4.80 -9.94 12.41
N THR A 51 -3.59 -10.49 12.41
CA THR A 51 -3.26 -11.71 13.18
C THR A 51 -3.49 -11.52 14.69
N SER A 52 -3.15 -10.35 15.24
CA SER A 52 -3.38 -10.08 16.66
C SER A 52 -4.87 -10.06 17.03
N ILE A 53 -5.73 -9.56 16.14
CA ILE A 53 -7.18 -9.56 16.30
C ILE A 53 -7.74 -10.97 16.16
N ASP A 54 -7.26 -11.74 15.17
CA ASP A 54 -7.65 -13.14 14.97
C ASP A 54 -7.33 -13.97 16.23
N ILE A 55 -6.16 -13.77 16.84
CA ILE A 55 -5.78 -14.43 18.11
C ILE A 55 -6.66 -13.95 19.26
N CYS A 56 -6.96 -12.66 19.35
CA CYS A 56 -7.79 -12.11 20.42
C CYS A 56 -9.19 -12.75 20.45
N ILE A 57 -9.80 -12.93 19.28
CA ILE A 57 -11.15 -13.50 19.14
C ILE A 57 -11.14 -15.00 19.41
N GLN A 58 -10.12 -15.72 18.95
CA GLN A 58 -9.97 -17.17 19.19
C GLN A 58 -9.67 -17.49 20.65
N ALA A 59 -8.77 -16.72 21.28
CA ALA A 59 -8.39 -16.90 22.68
C ALA A 59 -9.40 -16.27 23.65
N ASN A 60 -10.38 -15.51 23.16
CA ASN A 60 -11.31 -14.70 23.95
C ASN A 60 -10.59 -13.85 25.02
N SER A 61 -9.44 -13.27 24.65
CA SER A 61 -8.54 -12.61 25.60
C SER A 61 -9.03 -11.23 26.04
N LEU A 62 -9.94 -10.63 25.27
CA LEU A 62 -10.61 -9.37 25.60
C LEU A 62 -12.12 -9.48 25.29
N PRO A 63 -12.99 -8.83 26.07
CA PRO A 63 -14.42 -8.72 25.75
C PRO A 63 -14.70 -7.97 24.44
N ASP A 64 -13.80 -7.07 24.05
CA ASP A 64 -13.86 -6.32 22.79
C ASP A 64 -12.47 -6.23 22.15
N CYS A 65 -12.22 -7.08 21.16
CA CYS A 65 -10.97 -7.11 20.42
C CYS A 65 -10.76 -5.88 19.52
N SER A 66 -11.77 -5.01 19.35
CA SER A 66 -11.58 -3.70 18.69
C SER A 66 -10.77 -2.72 19.55
N LYS A 67 -10.60 -3.01 20.85
CA LYS A 67 -9.81 -2.23 21.81
C LYS A 67 -8.39 -2.75 21.98
N LEU A 68 -7.95 -3.67 21.12
CA LEU A 68 -6.60 -4.21 21.19
C LEU A 68 -5.57 -3.10 20.99
N ASN A 69 -4.56 -3.07 21.86
CA ASN A 69 -3.52 -2.05 21.81
C ASN A 69 -2.69 -2.20 20.54
N VAL A 70 -2.59 -1.12 19.77
CA VAL A 70 -1.73 -1.08 18.57
C VAL A 70 -0.27 -1.14 19.00
N ASN A 71 0.48 -2.09 18.46
CA ASN A 71 1.93 -2.13 18.67
C ASN A 71 2.59 -1.07 17.79
N SER A 72 3.36 -0.16 18.40
CA SER A 72 4.10 0.88 17.68
C SER A 72 5.06 0.32 16.63
N LYS A 73 5.53 -0.93 16.79
CA LYS A 73 6.40 -1.61 15.82
C LYS A 73 5.69 -1.95 14.50
N TRP A 74 4.36 -2.03 14.47
CA TRP A 74 3.64 -2.33 13.23
C TRP A 74 3.73 -1.17 12.22
N ALA A 75 3.93 0.06 12.70
CA ALA A 75 4.08 1.26 11.87
C ALA A 75 5.54 1.74 11.79
N GLN A 76 6.53 0.92 12.18
CA GLN A 76 7.95 1.27 12.04
C GLN A 76 8.44 1.08 10.59
N ASN A 77 7.88 1.86 9.67
CA ASN A 77 8.29 1.92 8.28
C ASN A 77 8.09 3.35 7.75
N GLU A 78 9.03 3.84 6.94
CA GLU A 78 8.97 5.17 6.33
C GLU A 78 7.74 5.40 5.45
N PHE A 79 7.10 4.34 4.93
CA PHE A 79 5.91 4.44 4.10
C PHE A 79 4.59 4.54 4.89
N ILE A 80 4.64 4.47 6.22
CA ILE A 80 3.45 4.33 7.08
C ILE A 80 3.45 5.44 8.11
N SER A 81 2.34 6.19 8.13
CA SER A 81 2.15 7.23 9.12
C SER A 81 1.56 6.64 10.41
N THR A 82 0.47 5.88 10.30
CA THR A 82 -0.24 5.33 11.46
C THR A 82 -0.95 4.02 11.15
N ILE A 83 -1.08 3.15 12.15
CA ILE A 83 -2.04 2.04 12.16
C ILE A 83 -3.01 2.28 13.32
N THR A 84 -4.29 2.12 13.06
CA THR A 84 -5.34 2.27 14.06
C THR A 84 -6.29 1.08 14.02
N ILE A 85 -6.73 0.64 15.20
CA ILE A 85 -7.79 -0.36 15.36
C ILE A 85 -8.99 0.37 15.95
N SER A 86 -10.17 0.16 15.38
CA SER A 86 -11.42 0.77 15.82
C SER A 86 -12.60 -0.17 15.55
N GLY A 87 -13.80 0.25 15.97
CA GLY A 87 -15.03 -0.51 15.72
C GLY A 87 -15.71 -0.99 17.01
N THR A 88 -16.26 -2.20 16.94
CA THR A 88 -17.06 -2.87 17.97
C THR A 88 -16.71 -4.35 18.02
N SER A 89 -17.15 -5.08 19.04
CA SER A 89 -16.89 -6.52 19.18
C SER A 89 -17.35 -7.37 17.98
N SER A 90 -18.35 -6.92 17.21
CA SER A 90 -18.86 -7.64 16.02
C SER A 90 -18.30 -7.13 14.69
N LYS A 91 -17.74 -5.91 14.67
CA LYS A 91 -17.19 -5.27 13.48
C LYS A 91 -15.93 -4.51 13.85
N ILE A 92 -14.78 -5.08 13.49
CA ILE A 92 -13.46 -4.52 13.80
C ILE A 92 -12.88 -3.91 12.54
N VAL A 93 -12.27 -2.74 12.65
CA VAL A 93 -11.69 -2.00 11.53
C VAL A 93 -10.22 -1.72 11.84
N VAL A 94 -9.33 -2.28 11.02
CA VAL A 94 -7.91 -1.97 11.00
C VAL A 94 -7.66 -1.00 9.86
N LYS A 95 -7.22 0.21 10.18
CA LYS A 95 -6.89 1.24 9.20
C LYS A 95 -5.40 1.51 9.25
N THR A 96 -4.73 1.30 8.13
CA THR A 96 -3.36 1.72 7.88
C THR A 96 -3.37 2.98 7.02
N THR A 97 -2.80 4.06 7.54
CA THR A 97 -2.66 5.33 6.84
C THR A 97 -1.22 5.43 6.31
N PRO A 98 -1.01 5.54 5.00
CA PRO A 98 0.32 5.72 4.44
C PRO A 98 0.88 7.12 4.75
N GLU A 99 2.20 7.25 4.69
CA GLU A 99 2.88 8.54 4.68
C GLU A 99 2.76 9.20 3.30
N ASN A 100 2.81 10.53 3.24
CA ASN A 100 2.70 11.24 1.97
C ASN A 100 4.02 11.15 1.18
N ILE A 101 4.06 10.33 0.13
CA ILE A 101 5.27 10.02 -0.63
C ILE A 101 4.93 9.93 -2.12
N GLY A 102 5.49 10.84 -2.92
CA GLY A 102 5.24 10.87 -4.36
C GLY A 102 3.76 11.15 -4.66
N ASN A 103 3.08 10.21 -5.33
CA ASN A 103 1.64 10.30 -5.58
C ASN A 103 0.79 9.56 -4.53
N ILE A 104 1.41 8.97 -3.51
CA ILE A 104 0.69 8.33 -2.40
C ILE A 104 0.36 9.40 -1.37
N SER A 105 -0.92 9.55 -1.07
CA SER A 105 -1.46 10.49 -0.10
C SER A 105 -1.96 9.76 1.15
N ASN A 106 -2.16 10.49 2.24
CA ASN A 106 -2.80 9.96 3.45
C ASN A 106 -4.26 9.52 3.25
N LEU A 107 -4.88 9.81 2.09
CA LEU A 107 -6.21 9.35 1.71
C LEU A 107 -6.19 7.94 1.11
N ASP A 108 -5.03 7.47 0.64
CA ASP A 108 -4.83 6.14 0.08
C ASP A 108 -4.76 5.07 1.16
N THR A 109 -5.69 5.13 2.11
CA THR A 109 -5.69 4.27 3.28
C THR A 109 -6.02 2.84 2.91
N TYR A 110 -5.36 1.89 3.57
CA TYR A 110 -5.72 0.48 3.51
C TYR A 110 -6.58 0.15 4.73
N ILE A 111 -7.83 -0.27 4.50
CA ILE A 111 -8.82 -0.50 5.54
C ILE A 111 -9.30 -1.94 5.48
N LEU A 112 -8.94 -2.73 6.48
CA LEU A 112 -9.44 -4.07 6.69
C LEU A 112 -10.60 -4.04 7.70
N THR A 113 -11.78 -4.45 7.26
CA THR A 113 -12.97 -4.62 8.08
C THR A 113 -13.19 -6.10 8.35
N GLY A 114 -13.05 -6.52 9.60
CA GLY A 114 -13.38 -7.85 10.08
C GLY A 114 -14.80 -7.89 10.63
N ILE A 115 -15.65 -8.78 10.11
CA ILE A 115 -16.97 -9.09 10.67
C ILE A 115 -16.85 -10.39 11.45
N VAL A 116 -17.22 -10.38 12.73
CA VAL A 116 -17.14 -11.54 13.61
C VAL A 116 -18.46 -12.28 13.59
N ASP A 117 -18.43 -13.52 13.13
CA ASP A 117 -19.59 -14.41 13.13
C ASP A 117 -19.85 -15.03 14.51
N SER A 118 -21.03 -15.64 14.68
CA SER A 118 -21.42 -16.34 15.92
C SER A 118 -20.51 -17.51 16.31
N ASN A 119 -19.66 -17.97 15.39
CA ASN A 119 -18.69 -19.05 15.59
C ASN A 119 -17.28 -18.54 15.91
N ASN A 120 -17.14 -17.28 16.38
CA ASN A 120 -15.85 -16.63 16.64
C ASN A 120 -14.89 -16.65 15.43
N SER A 121 -15.45 -16.71 14.23
CA SER A 121 -14.71 -16.64 12.96
C SER A 121 -14.80 -15.23 12.41
N ILE A 122 -13.75 -14.77 11.72
CA ILE A 122 -13.67 -13.39 11.21
C ILE A 122 -13.57 -13.40 9.70
N LEU A 123 -14.52 -12.71 9.07
CA LEU A 123 -14.51 -12.45 7.64
C LEU A 123 -13.90 -11.07 7.39
N TRP A 124 -12.76 -11.05 6.71
CA TRP A 124 -12.03 -9.81 6.41
C TRP A 124 -12.35 -9.30 5.01
N ASN A 125 -12.69 -8.03 4.94
CA ASN A 125 -12.98 -7.31 3.69
C ASN A 125 -12.23 -5.99 3.63
N ASP A 126 -11.83 -5.55 2.43
CA ASP A 126 -11.06 -4.32 2.20
C ASP A 126 -11.80 -3.26 1.37
N ASP A 127 -13.10 -3.42 1.12
CA ASP A 127 -13.89 -2.56 0.21
C ASP A 127 -13.94 -1.08 0.53
N SER A 128 -13.68 -0.70 1.78
CA SER A 128 -13.63 0.72 2.18
C SER A 128 -12.24 1.34 2.03
N SER A 129 -11.27 0.63 1.46
CA SER A 129 -9.90 1.12 1.30
C SER A 129 -9.82 2.24 0.26
N GLY A 130 -9.26 3.38 0.66
CA GLY A 130 -9.00 4.51 -0.24
C GLY A 130 -8.04 4.18 -1.37
N CYS A 131 -7.12 3.22 -1.15
CA CYS A 131 -6.17 2.77 -2.17
C CYS A 131 -6.81 2.20 -3.44
N LYS A 132 -8.08 1.73 -3.39
CA LYS A 132 -8.83 1.23 -4.56
C LYS A 132 -9.18 2.35 -5.54
N ILE A 133 -9.41 3.56 -5.03
CA ILE A 133 -9.72 4.75 -5.84
C ILE A 133 -8.49 5.15 -6.66
N SER A 134 -7.32 5.09 -6.02
CA SER A 134 -6.03 5.43 -6.63
C SER A 134 -5.35 4.26 -7.35
N LYS A 135 -6.00 3.08 -7.42
CA LYS A 135 -5.50 1.85 -8.08
C LYS A 135 -4.16 1.32 -7.53
N LEU A 136 -3.86 1.67 -6.28
CA LEU A 136 -2.68 1.19 -5.54
C LEU A 136 -2.94 -0.19 -4.93
N CYS A 137 -4.19 -0.42 -4.56
CA CYS A 137 -4.83 -1.72 -4.39
C CYS A 137 -6.03 -1.77 -5.36
#